data_AF-A0A7V7XJN5-F1
#
_entry.id   AF-A0A7V7XJN5-F1
#
_cell.length_a   1.000
_cell.length_b   1.000
_cell.length_c   1.000
_cell.angle_alpha   90.00
_cell.angle_beta   90.00
_cell.angle_gamma   90.00
#
_symmetry.space_group_name_H-M   'P 1'
#
loop_
_entity.id
_entity.type
_entity.pdbx_description
1 polymer ?
#
loop_
_entity_poly.entity_id
_entity_poly.type
_entity_poly.pdbx_seq_one_letter_code
_entity_poly.pdbx_strand_id
1 'polypeptide(L)'
;MEAAVSAHGISAEKHNEMLKFGWWLYIASEVMLFASMIGVMVLAKSKYESPEYNIPLLSLNTFLLLMSSWMVVRALASVQEGDQVALARALFIAGLLGTTFITLQIVEYTELSHHGLTLTSSMYGSVFYMLTGFHGFHVFLGVLWLFGNFFRALKGHFTPDKAIGIEVMGLYWHFVDVVWIVLFTLIYLM
;
A
#
# COMPACT_ATOMS: atom_id res chain seq x y z
N MET A 1 24.34 32.57 -19.34
CA MET A 1 22.98 32.04 -19.08
C MET A 1 23.00 30.52 -19.02
N GLU A 2 23.66 29.84 -19.96
CA GLU A 2 23.86 28.38 -20.00
C GLU A 2 24.46 27.77 -18.71
N ALA A 3 25.49 28.39 -18.13
CA ALA A 3 26.14 27.89 -16.91
C ALA A 3 25.23 27.92 -15.66
N ALA A 4 24.31 28.90 -15.57
CA ALA A 4 23.37 29.01 -14.46
C ALA A 4 22.22 27.99 -14.59
N VAL A 5 21.78 27.71 -15.82
CA VAL A 5 20.79 26.66 -16.12
C VAL A 5 21.37 25.26 -15.84
N SER A 6 22.64 25.03 -16.21
CA SER A 6 23.36 23.79 -15.91
C SER A 6 23.51 23.55 -14.40
N ALA A 7 23.92 24.56 -13.63
CA ALA A 7 24.08 24.43 -12.18
C ALA A 7 22.75 24.18 -11.46
N HIS A 8 21.64 24.78 -11.92
CA HIS A 8 20.31 24.53 -11.36
C HIS A 8 19.80 23.11 -11.66
N GLY A 9 20.04 22.60 -12.88
CA GLY A 9 19.71 21.22 -13.25
C GLY A 9 20.44 20.17 -12.41
N ILE A 10 21.74 20.36 -12.17
CA ILE A 10 22.56 19.44 -11.35
C ILE A 10 22.08 19.43 -9.88
N SER A 11 21.66 20.58 -9.35
CA SER A 11 21.12 20.66 -7.98
C SER A 11 19.76 19.97 -7.84
N ALA A 12 18.91 20.04 -8.87
CA ALA A 12 17.59 19.41 -8.86
C ALA A 12 17.67 17.88 -9.03
N GLU A 13 18.56 17.40 -9.90
CA GLU A 13 18.81 15.97 -10.09
C GLU A 13 19.34 15.33 -8.80
N LYS A 14 20.38 15.92 -8.20
CA LYS A 14 20.96 15.44 -6.94
C LYS A 14 19.96 15.44 -5.78
N HIS A 15 19.04 16.41 -5.77
CA HIS A 15 17.94 16.44 -4.80
C HIS A 15 16.98 15.25 -4.99
N ASN A 16 16.59 14.96 -6.24
CA ASN A 16 15.72 13.83 -6.56
C ASN A 16 16.37 12.48 -6.23
N GLU A 17 17.66 12.32 -6.49
CA GLU A 17 18.41 11.12 -6.09
C GLU A 17 18.41 10.93 -4.56
N MET A 18 18.67 12.01 -3.82
CA MET A 18 18.65 11.97 -2.35
C MET A 18 17.25 11.64 -1.81
N LEU A 19 16.18 12.15 -2.43
CA LEU A 19 14.81 11.79 -2.10
C LEU A 19 14.53 10.31 -2.36
N LYS A 20 14.88 9.78 -3.53
CA LYS A 20 14.68 8.37 -3.88
C LYS A 20 15.43 7.46 -2.91
N PHE A 21 16.68 7.81 -2.58
CA PHE A 21 17.48 7.08 -1.61
C PHE A 21 16.82 7.06 -0.22
N GLY A 22 16.31 8.21 0.25
CA GLY A 22 15.58 8.30 1.51
C GLY A 22 14.35 7.39 1.54
N TRP A 23 13.59 7.33 0.45
CA TRP A 23 12.43 6.45 0.34
C TRP A 23 12.81 4.95 0.33
N TRP A 24 13.91 4.58 -0.32
CA TRP A 24 14.42 3.21 -0.25
C TRP A 24 14.83 2.80 1.16
N LEU A 25 15.49 3.69 1.91
CA LEU A 25 15.84 3.44 3.32
C LEU A 25 14.59 3.29 4.19
N TYR A 26 13.57 4.14 3.96
CA TYR A 26 12.29 4.02 4.65
C TYR A 26 11.63 2.66 4.36
N ILE A 27 11.53 2.25 3.10
CA ILE A 27 10.97 0.94 2.72
C ILE A 27 11.77 -0.21 3.35
N ALA A 28 13.11 -0.13 3.35
CA ALA A 28 13.94 -1.15 4.00
C ALA A 28 13.62 -1.28 5.50
N SER A 29 13.39 -0.16 6.20
CA SER A 29 12.99 -0.18 7.61
C SER A 29 11.60 -0.80 7.83
N GLU A 30 10.64 -0.52 6.94
CA GLU A 30 9.30 -1.11 6.99
C GLU A 30 9.35 -2.62 6.71
N VAL A 31 10.17 -3.07 5.75
CA VAL A 31 10.39 -4.50 5.49
C VAL A 31 10.89 -5.21 6.73
N MET A 32 11.85 -4.63 7.46
CA MET A 32 12.36 -5.22 8.70
C MET A 32 11.29 -5.27 9.79
N LEU A 33 10.47 -4.22 9.91
CA LEU A 33 9.37 -4.16 10.86
C LEU A 33 8.35 -5.27 10.55
N PHE A 34 7.84 -5.35 9.33
CA PHE A 34 6.87 -6.39 8.94
C PHE A 34 7.45 -7.80 9.04
N ALA A 35 8.71 -8.01 8.64
CA ALA A 35 9.37 -9.31 8.74
C ALA A 35 9.42 -9.81 10.19
N SER A 36 9.67 -8.92 11.15
CA SER A 36 9.69 -9.28 12.58
C SER A 36 8.32 -9.76 13.06
N MET A 37 7.25 -9.05 12.70
CA MET A 37 5.88 -9.39 13.10
C MET A 37 5.40 -10.68 12.40
N ILE A 38 5.74 -10.86 11.12
CA ILE A 38 5.48 -12.10 10.37
C ILE A 38 6.20 -13.28 11.05
N GLY A 39 7.44 -13.10 11.50
CA GLY A 39 8.18 -14.14 12.24
C GLY A 39 7.43 -14.59 13.50
N VAL A 40 6.92 -13.64 14.28
CA VAL A 40 6.10 -13.96 15.47
C VAL A 40 4.80 -14.66 15.08
N MET A 41 4.17 -14.26 13.97
CA MET A 41 2.93 -14.85 13.48
C MET A 41 3.09 -16.32 13.09
N VAL A 42 4.15 -16.67 12.37
CA VAL A 42 4.45 -18.06 11.99
C VAL A 42 4.63 -18.95 13.22
N LEU A 43 5.34 -18.44 14.25
CA LEU A 43 5.51 -19.16 15.51
C LEU A 43 4.18 -19.32 16.27
N ALA A 44 3.34 -18.28 16.29
CA ALA A 44 2.03 -18.33 16.94
C ALA A 44 1.08 -19.31 16.23
N LYS A 45 1.08 -19.34 14.90
CA LYS A 45 0.25 -20.23 14.08
C LYS A 45 0.59 -21.70 14.29
N SER A 46 1.87 -22.04 14.46
CA SER A 46 2.29 -23.44 14.71
C SER A 46 1.64 -24.08 15.96
N LYS A 47 1.08 -23.27 16.86
CA LYS A 47 0.46 -23.70 18.12
C LYS A 47 -1.06 -23.49 18.15
N TYR A 48 -1.66 -23.03 17.06
CA TYR A 48 -3.06 -22.63 17.01
C TYR A 48 -3.78 -23.27 15.82
N GLU A 49 -4.89 -23.93 16.08
CA GLU A 49 -5.75 -24.47 15.02
C GLU A 49 -6.46 -23.30 14.33
N SER A 50 -6.30 -23.20 13.01
CA SER A 50 -6.79 -22.04 12.27
C SER A 50 -8.32 -22.07 12.18
N PRO A 51 -9.01 -20.93 12.40
CA PRO A 51 -10.46 -20.87 12.21
C PRO A 51 -10.83 -21.02 10.73
N GLU A 52 -12.10 -21.31 10.46
CA GLU A 52 -12.62 -21.30 9.10
C GLU A 52 -12.64 -19.86 8.56
N TYR A 53 -11.87 -19.61 7.50
CA TYR A 53 -11.80 -18.33 6.81
C TYR A 53 -12.73 -18.29 5.61
N ASN A 54 -13.25 -17.11 5.29
CA ASN A 54 -14.02 -16.88 4.08
C ASN A 54 -13.12 -16.69 2.86
N ILE A 55 -12.51 -17.79 2.38
CA ILE A 55 -11.53 -17.78 1.27
C ILE A 55 -12.06 -17.07 0.01
N PRO A 56 -13.33 -17.20 -0.41
CA PRO A 56 -13.86 -16.45 -1.55
C PRO A 56 -13.85 -14.94 -1.34
N LEU A 57 -14.30 -14.46 -0.17
CA LEU A 57 -14.32 -13.04 0.17
C LEU A 57 -12.90 -12.46 0.19
N LEU A 58 -11.96 -13.19 0.80
CA LEU A 58 -10.58 -12.75 0.93
C LEU A 58 -9.84 -12.76 -0.42
N SER A 59 -10.11 -13.76 -1.26
CA SER A 59 -9.54 -13.83 -2.61
C SER A 59 -10.01 -12.65 -3.48
N LEU A 60 -11.31 -12.30 -3.36
CA LEU A 60 -11.84 -11.09 -3.99
C LEU A 60 -11.18 -9.84 -3.42
N ASN A 61 -11.00 -9.76 -2.10
CA ASN A 61 -10.36 -8.62 -1.46
C ASN A 61 -8.93 -8.39 -1.96
N THR A 62 -8.13 -9.46 -2.01
CA THR A 62 -6.77 -9.45 -2.57
C THR A 62 -6.78 -9.06 -4.05
N PHE A 63 -7.72 -9.59 -4.84
CA PHE A 63 -7.85 -9.19 -6.26
C PHE A 63 -8.12 -7.69 -6.42
N LEU A 64 -8.98 -7.10 -5.59
CA LEU A 64 -9.25 -5.66 -5.62
C LEU A 64 -8.01 -4.83 -5.30
N LEU A 65 -7.19 -5.27 -4.35
CA LEU A 65 -5.94 -4.59 -3.99
C LEU A 65 -4.91 -4.66 -5.14
N LEU A 66 -4.74 -5.83 -5.76
CA LEU A 66 -3.87 -6.01 -6.94
C LEU A 66 -4.35 -5.16 -8.13
N MET A 67 -5.66 -5.09 -8.35
CA MET A 67 -6.23 -4.21 -9.37
C MET A 67 -5.99 -2.73 -9.06
N SER A 68 -6.04 -2.32 -7.79
CA SER A 68 -5.67 -0.97 -7.36
C SER A 68 -4.21 -0.67 -7.70
N SER A 69 -3.31 -1.62 -7.41
CA SER A 69 -1.89 -1.56 -7.75
C SER A 69 -1.67 -1.29 -9.24
N TRP A 70 -2.36 -2.04 -10.11
CA TRP A 70 -2.29 -1.82 -11.56
C TRP A 70 -2.80 -0.43 -11.98
N MET A 71 -3.85 0.08 -11.32
CA MET A 71 -4.35 1.43 -11.59
C MET A 71 -3.34 2.52 -11.19
N VAL A 72 -2.51 2.30 -10.17
CA VAL A 72 -1.41 3.22 -9.81
C VAL A 72 -0.30 3.20 -10.87
N VAL A 73 0.02 2.05 -11.46
CA VAL A 73 0.95 1.99 -12.61
C VAL A 73 0.39 2.82 -13.78
N ARG A 74 -0.92 2.71 -14.06
CA ARG A 74 -1.56 3.53 -15.09
C ARG A 74 -1.53 5.02 -14.76
N ALA A 75 -1.69 5.40 -13.50
CA ALA A 75 -1.57 6.79 -13.06
C ALA A 75 -0.18 7.36 -13.36
N LEU A 76 0.87 6.57 -13.11
CA LEU A 76 2.25 6.96 -13.43
C LEU A 76 2.47 7.10 -14.94
N ALA A 77 1.94 6.19 -15.76
CA ALA A 77 2.01 6.32 -17.22
C ALA A 77 1.30 7.60 -17.70
N SER A 78 0.10 7.88 -17.19
CA SER A 78 -0.66 9.07 -17.58
C SER A 78 0.02 10.40 -17.21
N VAL A 79 0.73 10.47 -16.08
CA VAL A 79 1.49 11.70 -15.74
C VAL A 79 2.69 11.91 -16.67
N GLN A 80 3.31 10.84 -17.14
CA GLN A 80 4.41 10.90 -18.12
C GLN A 80 3.92 11.33 -19.51
N GLU A 81 2.72 10.89 -19.90
CA GLU A 81 2.05 11.32 -21.13
C GLU A 81 1.46 12.74 -21.05
N GLY A 82 1.43 13.34 -19.85
CA GLY A 82 0.86 14.67 -19.61
C GLY A 82 -0.67 14.69 -19.53
N ASP A 83 -1.35 13.54 -19.54
CA ASP A 83 -2.80 13.43 -19.44
C ASP A 83 -3.28 13.50 -17.97
N GLN A 84 -3.67 14.70 -17.54
CA GLN A 84 -4.20 14.96 -16.19
C GLN A 84 -5.52 14.25 -15.92
N VAL A 85 -6.37 14.07 -16.94
CA VAL A 85 -7.70 13.48 -16.77
C VAL A 85 -7.54 11.98 -16.55
N ALA A 86 -6.69 11.32 -17.34
CA ALA A 86 -6.38 9.91 -17.15
C ALA A 86 -5.67 9.67 -15.81
N LEU A 87 -4.74 10.54 -15.41
CA LEU A 87 -4.09 10.52 -14.10
C LEU A 87 -5.12 10.59 -12.96
N ALA A 88 -5.99 11.60 -12.97
CA ALA A 88 -6.99 11.78 -11.92
C ALA A 88 -7.95 10.58 -11.85
N ARG A 89 -8.43 10.10 -13.00
CA ARG A 89 -9.30 8.92 -13.06
C ARG A 89 -8.62 7.67 -12.50
N ALA A 90 -7.35 7.44 -12.84
CA ALA A 90 -6.60 6.29 -12.36
C ALA A 90 -6.40 6.32 -10.83
N LEU A 91 -6.00 7.49 -10.29
CA LEU A 91 -5.85 7.70 -8.84
C LEU A 91 -7.17 7.53 -8.10
N PHE A 92 -8.28 8.02 -8.66
CA PHE A 92 -9.61 7.88 -8.05
C PHE A 92 -10.05 6.42 -7.97
N ILE A 93 -9.91 5.66 -9.07
CA ILE A 93 -10.26 4.24 -9.10
C ILE A 93 -9.36 3.46 -8.12
N ALA A 94 -8.05 3.71 -8.09
CA ALA A 94 -7.14 3.09 -7.13
C ALA A 94 -7.55 3.37 -5.67
N GLY A 95 -7.85 4.63 -5.34
CA GLY A 95 -8.34 5.02 -4.01
C GLY A 95 -9.64 4.34 -3.62
N LEU A 96 -10.59 4.20 -4.56
CA LEU A 96 -11.86 3.52 -4.33
C LEU A 96 -11.67 2.01 -4.08
N LEU A 97 -10.82 1.35 -4.86
CA LEU A 97 -10.47 -0.05 -4.68
C LEU A 97 -9.78 -0.28 -3.32
N GLY A 98 -8.83 0.58 -2.95
CA GLY A 98 -8.18 0.53 -1.62
C GLY A 98 -9.16 0.78 -0.46
N THR A 99 -10.14 1.68 -0.63
CA THR A 99 -11.18 1.91 0.39
C THR A 99 -12.11 0.70 0.54
N THR A 100 -12.45 0.08 -0.59
CA THR A 100 -13.24 -1.16 -0.61
C THR A 100 -12.48 -2.26 0.12
N PHE A 101 -11.16 -2.35 -0.08
CA PHE A 101 -10.31 -3.30 0.62
C PHE A 101 -10.38 -3.18 2.14
N ILE A 102 -10.26 -1.95 2.66
CA ILE A 102 -10.35 -1.68 4.10
C ILE A 102 -11.73 -2.08 4.64
N THR A 103 -12.79 -1.80 3.88
CA THR A 103 -14.16 -2.12 4.30
C THR A 103 -14.38 -3.62 4.38
N LEU A 104 -13.94 -4.38 3.38
CA LEU A 104 -14.00 -5.85 3.40
C LEU A 104 -13.16 -6.43 4.54
N GLN A 105 -12.00 -5.84 4.83
CA GLN A 105 -11.16 -6.26 5.95
C GLN A 105 -11.83 -6.07 7.31
N ILE A 106 -12.60 -4.98 7.48
CA ILE A 106 -13.39 -4.75 8.70
C ILE A 106 -14.50 -5.79 8.83
N VAL A 107 -15.18 -6.13 7.74
CA VAL A 107 -16.21 -7.18 7.73
C VAL A 107 -15.61 -8.52 8.18
N GLU A 108 -14.45 -8.89 7.63
CA GLU A 108 -13.75 -10.12 8.03
C GLU A 108 -13.39 -10.11 9.52
N TYR A 109 -12.89 -8.99 10.05
CA TYR A 109 -12.61 -8.88 11.49
C TYR A 109 -13.85 -9.05 12.36
N THR A 110 -15.01 -8.55 11.92
CA THR A 110 -16.25 -8.76 12.67
C THR A 110 -16.70 -10.21 12.66
N GLU A 111 -16.55 -10.91 11.53
CA GLU A 111 -16.87 -12.33 11.38
C GLU A 111 -15.95 -13.20 12.25
N LEU A 112 -14.63 -12.97 12.18
CA LEU A 112 -13.63 -13.66 13.00
C LEU A 112 -13.83 -13.45 14.50
N SER A 113 -14.19 -12.22 14.91
CA SER A 113 -14.51 -11.89 16.29
C SER A 113 -15.73 -12.65 16.80
N HIS A 114 -16.78 -12.77 15.97
CA HIS A 114 -17.96 -13.58 16.29
C HIS A 114 -17.63 -15.08 16.38
N HIS A 115 -16.64 -15.56 15.61
CA HIS A 115 -16.15 -16.93 15.67
C HIS A 115 -15.14 -17.18 16.82
N GLY A 116 -14.94 -16.20 17.70
CA GLY A 116 -14.13 -16.33 18.92
C GLY A 116 -12.65 -15.97 18.75
N LEU A 117 -12.22 -15.57 17.54
CA LEU A 117 -10.89 -15.01 17.33
C LEU A 117 -10.91 -13.52 17.65
N THR A 118 -10.46 -13.16 18.85
CA THR A 118 -10.36 -11.76 19.31
C THR A 118 -8.93 -11.40 19.63
N LEU A 119 -8.68 -10.12 19.87
CA LEU A 119 -7.36 -9.60 20.20
C LEU A 119 -6.79 -10.18 21.51
N THR A 120 -7.65 -10.71 22.38
CA THR A 120 -7.30 -11.28 23.69
C THR A 120 -7.57 -12.77 23.81
N SER A 121 -8.12 -13.43 22.78
CA SER A 121 -8.49 -14.84 22.88
C SER A 121 -7.28 -15.78 22.84
N SER A 122 -6.24 -15.43 22.08
CA SER A 122 -5.01 -16.21 21.99
C SER A 122 -3.83 -15.37 21.54
N MET A 123 -2.61 -15.88 21.74
CA MET A 123 -1.40 -15.26 21.19
C MET A 123 -1.50 -15.11 19.66
N TYR A 124 -2.11 -16.09 18.98
CA TYR A 124 -2.36 -16.03 17.55
C TYR A 124 -3.31 -14.88 17.20
N GLY A 125 -4.44 -14.74 17.90
CA GLY A 125 -5.39 -13.63 17.69
C GLY A 125 -4.75 -12.27 17.90
N SER A 126 -3.99 -12.08 18.99
CA SER A 126 -3.28 -10.81 19.24
C SER A 126 -2.33 -10.44 18.11
N VAL A 127 -1.50 -11.38 17.66
CA VAL A 127 -0.50 -11.15 16.60
C VAL A 127 -1.17 -10.98 15.24
N PHE A 128 -2.23 -11.75 14.95
CA PHE A 128 -3.04 -11.61 13.74
C PHE A 128 -3.60 -10.20 13.60
N TYR A 129 -4.34 -9.71 14.60
CA TYR A 129 -4.94 -8.37 14.55
C TYR A 129 -3.89 -7.26 14.58
N MET A 130 -2.77 -7.44 15.29
CA MET A 130 -1.69 -6.46 15.27
C MET A 130 -1.05 -6.37 13.88
N LEU A 131 -0.71 -7.50 13.26
CA LEU A 131 -0.05 -7.55 11.95
C LEU A 131 -0.96 -7.08 10.82
N THR A 132 -2.16 -7.64 10.71
CA THR A 132 -3.13 -7.28 9.68
C THR A 132 -3.72 -5.89 9.91
N GLY A 133 -3.88 -5.46 11.17
CA GLY A 133 -4.29 -4.10 11.52
C GLY A 133 -3.24 -3.05 11.21
N PHE A 134 -1.96 -3.33 11.48
CA PHE A 134 -0.86 -2.42 11.13
C PHE A 134 -0.68 -2.29 9.61
N HIS A 135 -0.84 -3.40 8.88
CA HIS A 135 -0.95 -3.36 7.43
C HIS A 135 -2.15 -2.53 6.96
N GLY A 136 -3.34 -2.74 7.54
CA GLY A 136 -4.54 -1.96 7.22
C GLY A 136 -4.37 -0.46 7.47
N PHE A 137 -3.62 -0.09 8.51
CA PHE A 137 -3.24 1.30 8.76
C PHE A 137 -2.34 1.88 7.64
N HIS A 138 -1.38 1.11 7.12
CA HIS A 138 -0.58 1.52 5.97
C HIS A 138 -1.43 1.71 4.71
N VAL A 139 -2.34 0.78 4.43
CA VAL A 139 -3.29 0.91 3.31
C VAL A 139 -4.13 2.19 3.49
N PHE A 140 -4.64 2.45 4.69
CA PHE A 140 -5.40 3.65 4.98
C PHE A 140 -4.61 4.95 4.70
N LEU A 141 -3.37 5.03 5.17
CA LEU A 141 -2.49 6.17 4.87
C LEU A 141 -2.23 6.32 3.37
N GLY A 142 -2.01 5.21 2.66
CA GLY A 142 -1.86 5.21 1.22
C GLY A 142 -3.12 5.68 0.48
N VAL A 143 -4.31 5.29 0.95
CA VAL A 143 -5.60 5.73 0.37
C VAL A 143 -5.75 7.25 0.53
N LEU A 144 -5.42 7.79 1.72
CA LEU A 144 -5.41 9.23 1.94
C LEU A 144 -4.43 9.93 0.98
N TRP A 145 -3.26 9.35 0.75
CA TRP A 145 -2.27 9.89 -0.18
C TRP A 145 -2.76 9.83 -1.64
N LEU A 146 -3.40 8.74 -2.07
CA LEU A 146 -4.03 8.60 -3.38
C LEU A 146 -5.09 9.67 -3.61
N PHE A 147 -6.01 9.85 -2.67
CA PHE A 147 -7.04 10.90 -2.77
C PHE A 147 -6.43 12.31 -2.71
N GLY A 148 -5.42 12.53 -1.87
CA GLY A 148 -4.67 13.79 -1.86
C GLY A 148 -4.05 14.13 -3.21
N ASN A 149 -3.44 13.15 -3.87
CA ASN A 149 -2.90 13.30 -5.23
C ASN A 149 -4.01 13.44 -6.27
N PHE A 150 -5.14 12.74 -6.14
CA PHE A 150 -6.30 12.93 -7.01
C PHE A 150 -6.78 14.39 -7.01
N PHE A 151 -6.98 15.00 -5.83
CA PHE A 151 -7.40 16.41 -5.74
C PHE A 151 -6.35 17.37 -6.32
N ARG A 152 -5.05 17.03 -6.21
CA ARG A 152 -3.97 17.81 -6.84
C ARG A 152 -3.95 17.65 -8.37
N ALA A 153 -4.28 16.47 -8.88
CA ALA A 153 -4.37 16.19 -10.31
C ALA A 153 -5.54 16.94 -10.94
N LEU A 154 -6.68 17.04 -10.25
CA LEU A 154 -7.81 17.87 -10.71
C LEU A 154 -7.45 19.37 -10.83
N LYS A 155 -6.49 19.84 -10.04
CA LYS A 155 -5.97 21.22 -10.11
C LYS A 155 -4.84 21.39 -11.13
N GLY A 156 -4.47 20.33 -11.86
CA GLY A 156 -3.39 20.37 -12.87
C GLY A 156 -2.00 20.58 -12.27
N HIS A 157 -1.78 20.19 -11.01
CA HIS A 157 -0.50 20.44 -10.32
C HIS A 157 0.64 19.49 -10.72
N PHE A 158 0.35 18.45 -11.50
CA PHE A 158 1.37 17.50 -11.95
C PHE A 158 1.84 17.87 -13.35
N THR A 159 3.14 17.96 -13.53
CA THR A 159 3.79 18.02 -14.84
C THR A 159 4.72 16.81 -14.97
N PRO A 160 5.12 16.40 -16.19
CA PRO A 160 6.07 15.30 -16.36
C PRO A 160 7.35 15.49 -15.53
N ASP A 161 7.86 16.73 -15.45
CA ASP A 161 9.04 17.09 -14.64
C ASP A 161 8.82 17.00 -13.12
N LYS A 162 7.55 16.92 -12.68
CA LYS A 162 7.14 16.80 -11.27
C LYS A 162 6.50 15.45 -10.97
N ALA A 163 6.71 14.44 -11.83
CA ALA A 163 6.16 13.10 -11.68
C ALA A 163 6.75 12.33 -10.48
N ILE A 164 7.88 12.77 -9.91
CA ILE A 164 8.54 12.07 -8.81
C ILE A 164 7.63 11.84 -7.59
N GLY A 165 6.68 12.75 -7.33
CA GLY A 165 5.72 12.58 -6.25
C GLY A 165 4.74 11.42 -6.49
N ILE A 166 4.36 11.18 -7.75
CA ILE A 166 3.51 10.04 -8.13
C ILE A 166 4.34 8.75 -8.16
N GLU A 167 5.60 8.80 -8.62
CA GLU A 167 6.52 7.66 -8.62
C GLU A 167 6.75 7.13 -7.21
N VAL A 168 7.10 8.02 -6.27
CA VAL A 168 7.34 7.69 -4.87
C VAL A 168 6.07 7.15 -4.19
N MET A 169 4.93 7.79 -4.42
CA MET A 169 3.65 7.32 -3.89
C MET A 169 3.31 5.93 -4.44
N GLY A 170 3.56 5.71 -5.73
CA GLY A 170 3.38 4.40 -6.36
C GLY A 170 4.27 3.33 -5.75
N LEU A 171 5.55 3.63 -5.51
CA LEU A 171 6.47 2.72 -4.85
C LEU A 171 5.98 2.32 -3.44
N TYR A 172 5.49 3.28 -2.65
CA TYR A 172 4.88 3.00 -1.35
C TYR A 172 3.64 2.09 -1.48
N TRP A 173 2.73 2.40 -2.42
CA TRP A 173 1.51 1.63 -2.61
C TRP A 173 1.81 0.19 -3.03
N HIS A 174 2.75 -0.01 -3.96
CA HIS A 174 3.21 -1.34 -4.38
C HIS A 174 3.89 -2.10 -3.24
N PHE A 175 4.67 -1.44 -2.40
CA PHE A 175 5.26 -2.08 -1.22
C PHE A 175 4.17 -2.62 -0.28
N VAL A 176 3.16 -1.81 0.03
CA VAL A 176 2.03 -2.22 0.87
C VAL A 176 1.31 -3.42 0.25
N ASP A 177 1.04 -3.39 -1.06
CA ASP A 177 0.42 -4.50 -1.80
C ASP A 177 1.25 -5.80 -1.72
N VAL A 178 2.58 -5.73 -1.89
CA VAL A 178 3.47 -6.89 -1.75
C VAL A 178 3.43 -7.48 -0.35
N VAL A 179 3.42 -6.63 0.69
CA VAL A 179 3.25 -7.10 2.08
C VAL A 179 1.94 -7.86 2.23
N TRP A 180 0.84 -7.36 1.64
CA TRP A 180 -0.44 -8.06 1.69
C TRP A 180 -0.39 -9.45 1.04
N ILE A 181 0.24 -9.58 -0.13
CA ILE A 181 0.37 -10.89 -0.80
C ILE A 181 1.08 -11.90 0.10
N VAL A 182 2.14 -11.48 0.79
CA VAL A 182 2.87 -12.32 1.75
C VAL A 182 1.98 -12.69 2.93
N LEU A 183 1.27 -11.72 3.52
CA LEU A 183 0.33 -11.98 4.63
C LEU A 183 -0.79 -12.92 4.21
N PHE A 184 -1.39 -12.69 3.05
CA PHE A 184 -2.49 -13.49 2.53
C PHE A 184 -2.08 -14.95 2.39
N THR A 185 -0.89 -15.18 1.82
CA THR A 185 -0.33 -16.52 1.65
C THR A 185 -0.05 -17.21 2.99
N LEU A 186 0.66 -16.52 3.90
CA LEU A 186 1.09 -17.13 5.16
C LEU A 186 -0.03 -17.38 6.16
N ILE A 187 -1.08 -16.54 6.14
CA ILE A 187 -2.15 -16.60 7.13
C ILE A 187 -3.29 -17.49 6.66
N TYR A 188 -3.72 -17.35 5.40
CA TYR A 188 -4.96 -17.95 4.90
C TYR A 188 -4.76 -19.16 3.98
N LEU A 189 -3.59 -19.32 3.34
CA LEU A 189 -3.33 -20.44 2.43
C LEU A 189 -2.41 -21.53 3.02
N MET A 190 -1.49 -21.15 3.91
CA MET A 190 -0.63 -22.06 4.68
C MET A 190 -1.21 -22.35 6.06
#